data_AF-A0AAV6UCH0-F1
#
_entry.id   AF-A0AAV6UCH0-F1
#
_cell.length_a   1.000
_cell.length_b   1.000
_cell.length_c   1.000
_cell.angle_alpha   90.00
_cell.angle_beta   90.00
_cell.angle_gamma   90.00
#
_symmetry.space_group_name_H-M   'P 1'
#
loop_
_entity.id
_entity.type
_entity.pdbx_description
1 polymer ?
#
loop_
_entity_poly.entity_id
_entity_poly.type
_entity_poly.pdbx_seq_one_letter_code
_entity_poly.pdbx_strand_id
1 'polypeptide(L)'
;MDFFRPPPALDFTETNLAESWKRWRQCFENFMLAAEKTTKPEKTKIAIILSCIGQEGVEVYNSFVFEAGKETLQEVLSKFGDYCAPKKNVVFERFNFFRCFQKGQNIESFVTELKKSRRNM
;
A
#
# COMPACT_ATOMS: atom_id res chain seq x y z
N MET A 1 26.11 -1.29 -20.29
CA MET A 1 24.76 -1.87 -20.35
C MET A 1 24.17 -1.75 -18.97
N ASP A 2 23.40 -0.69 -18.74
CA ASP A 2 22.79 -0.43 -17.44
C ASP A 2 21.74 -1.51 -17.16
N PHE A 3 22.10 -2.43 -16.27
CA PHE A 3 21.21 -3.47 -15.77
C PHE A 3 20.13 -2.80 -14.91
N PHE A 4 19.05 -2.34 -15.54
CA PHE A 4 17.82 -2.00 -14.84
C PHE A 4 17.23 -3.30 -14.28
N ARG A 5 17.63 -3.62 -13.05
CA ARG A 5 17.07 -4.77 -12.35
C ARG A 5 15.59 -4.50 -12.11
N PRO A 6 14.70 -5.44 -12.49
CA PRO A 6 13.31 -5.34 -12.10
C PRO A 6 13.22 -5.26 -10.57
N PRO A 7 12.22 -4.53 -10.03
CA PRO A 7 12.01 -4.50 -8.59
C PRO A 7 11.83 -5.95 -8.08
N PRO A 8 12.40 -6.29 -6.90
CA PRO A 8 12.19 -7.59 -6.29
C PRO A 8 10.69 -7.81 -6.01
N ALA A 9 10.25 -9.06 -5.97
CA ALA A 9 8.86 -9.38 -5.62
C ALA A 9 8.49 -8.73 -4.28
N LEU A 10 7.25 -8.26 -4.16
CA LEU A 10 6.78 -7.69 -2.90
C LEU A 10 6.58 -8.81 -1.89
N ASP A 11 7.21 -8.68 -0.73
CA ASP A 11 6.97 -9.60 0.38
C ASP A 11 5.69 -9.19 1.10
N PHE A 12 4.63 -9.96 0.90
CA PHE A 12 3.33 -9.73 1.54
C PHE A 12 3.30 -10.16 3.02
N THR A 13 4.36 -10.80 3.51
CA THR A 13 4.48 -11.28 4.90
C THR A 13 5.13 -10.26 5.85
N GLU A 14 5.64 -9.14 5.32
CA GLU A 14 6.27 -8.11 6.15
C GLU A 14 5.28 -7.47 7.15
N THR A 15 5.75 -7.28 8.39
CA THR A 15 4.99 -6.63 9.48
C THR A 15 4.47 -5.24 9.11
N ASN A 16 5.16 -4.53 8.20
CA ASN A 16 4.76 -3.20 7.74
C ASN A 16 4.56 -3.14 6.23
N LEU A 17 3.65 -3.99 5.73
CA LEU A 17 3.26 -4.07 4.32
C LEU A 17 3.01 -2.71 3.64
N ALA A 18 2.53 -1.71 4.39
CA ALA A 18 2.27 -0.37 3.86
C ALA A 18 3.55 0.41 3.52
N GLU A 19 4.59 0.30 4.34
CA GLU A 19 5.90 0.88 4.04
C GLU A 19 6.62 0.10 2.94
N SER A 20 6.54 -1.23 2.96
CA SER A 20 7.10 -2.11 1.93
C SER A 20 6.50 -1.80 0.56
N TRP A 21 5.18 -1.64 0.51
CA TRP A 21 4.46 -1.23 -0.71
C TRP A 21 4.91 0.13 -1.22
N LYS A 22 5.07 1.14 -0.35
CA LYS A 22 5.56 2.46 -0.76
C LYS A 22 6.96 2.39 -1.39
N ARG A 23 7.88 1.64 -0.76
CA ARG A 23 9.24 1.45 -1.28
C ARG A 23 9.22 0.71 -2.61
N TRP A 24 8.45 -0.38 -2.68
CA TRP A 24 8.31 -1.18 -3.88
C TRP A 24 7.72 -0.39 -5.05
N ARG A 25 6.65 0.38 -4.80
CA ARG A 25 6.02 1.26 -5.79
C ARG A 25 7.00 2.28 -6.33
N GLN A 26 7.79 2.92 -5.48
CA GLN A 26 8.82 3.88 -5.90
C GLN A 26 9.86 3.20 -6.81
N CYS A 27 10.33 2.00 -6.46
CA CYS A 27 11.25 1.23 -7.29
C CYS A 27 10.62 0.84 -8.64
N PHE A 28 9.36 0.46 -8.65
CA PHE A 28 8.62 0.12 -9.87
C PHE A 28 8.42 1.33 -10.78
N GLU A 29 8.03 2.50 -10.25
CA GLU A 29 7.88 3.73 -11.02
C GLU A 29 9.23 4.17 -11.63
N ASN A 30 10.33 4.07 -10.86
CA ASN A 30 11.67 4.33 -11.37
C ASN A 30 12.08 3.35 -12.48
N PHE A 31 11.76 2.06 -12.33
CA PHE A 31 12.02 1.04 -13.35
C PHE A 31 11.22 1.31 -14.63
N MET A 32 9.95 1.70 -14.52
CA MET A 32 9.10 2.03 -15.66
C MET A 32 9.62 3.26 -16.43
N LEU A 33 10.05 4.29 -15.69
CA LEU A 33 10.64 5.50 -16.24
C LEU A 33 11.95 5.19 -16.98
N ALA A 34 12.86 4.49 -16.31
CA ALA A 34 14.17 4.17 -16.84
C ALA A 34 14.16 3.18 -18.01
N ALA A 35 13.24 2.23 -18.00
CA ALA A 35 13.08 1.29 -19.11
C ALA A 35 12.27 1.88 -20.29
N GLU A 36 11.90 3.17 -20.21
CA GLU A 36 11.05 3.88 -21.17
C GLU A 36 9.75 3.13 -21.51
N LYS A 37 9.24 2.32 -20.57
CA LYS A 37 8.01 1.51 -20.79
C LYS A 37 6.73 2.29 -20.53
N THR A 38 6.85 3.58 -20.20
CA THR A 38 5.74 4.49 -19.89
C THR A 38 4.83 4.77 -21.09
N THR A 39 5.32 4.62 -22.32
CA THR A 39 4.57 4.81 -23.58
C THR A 39 3.81 3.56 -24.05
N LYS A 40 3.96 2.42 -23.37
CA LYS A 40 3.29 1.17 -23.75
C LYS A 40 1.78 1.20 -23.45
N PRO A 41 0.99 0.34 -24.10
CA PRO A 41 -0.44 0.18 -23.77
C PRO A 41 -0.64 -0.20 -22.30
N GLU A 42 -1.76 0.26 -21.72
CA GLU A 42 -2.13 0.00 -20.31
C GLU A 42 -2.08 -1.50 -19.96
N LYS A 43 -2.61 -2.36 -20.84
CA LYS A 43 -2.55 -3.82 -20.68
C LYS A 43 -1.12 -4.34 -20.51
N THR A 44 -0.16 -3.79 -21.26
CA THR A 44 1.25 -4.18 -21.15
C THR A 44 1.86 -3.69 -19.84
N LYS A 45 1.48 -2.50 -19.38
CA LYS A 45 1.92 -1.97 -18.08
C LYS A 45 1.39 -2.82 -16.92
N ILE A 46 0.14 -3.26 -17.00
CA ILE A 46 -0.47 -4.18 -16.04
C ILE A 46 0.24 -5.53 -16.06
N ALA A 47 0.54 -6.09 -17.23
CA ALA A 47 1.32 -7.33 -17.31
C ALA A 47 2.71 -7.18 -16.66
N ILE A 48 3.37 -6.02 -16.83
CA ILE A 48 4.67 -5.75 -16.19
C ILE A 48 4.52 -5.69 -14.67
N ILE A 49 3.54 -4.97 -14.12
CA ILE A 49 3.35 -4.90 -12.66
C ILE A 49 3.08 -6.28 -12.07
N LEU A 50 2.24 -7.09 -12.72
CA LEU A 50 1.93 -8.45 -12.30
C LEU A 50 3.15 -9.37 -12.35
N SER A 51 4.03 -9.20 -13.35
CA SER A 51 5.29 -9.95 -13.43
C SER A 51 6.28 -9.56 -12.33
N CYS A 52 6.27 -8.30 -11.90
CA CYS A 52 7.21 -7.76 -10.91
C CYS A 52 6.75 -8.00 -9.46
N ILE A 53 5.44 -7.99 -9.21
CA ILE A 53 4.89 -8.05 -7.84
C ILE A 53 4.96 -9.46 -7.25
N GLY A 54 5.04 -10.49 -8.09
CA GLY A 54 5.11 -11.89 -7.69
C GLY A 54 3.73 -12.57 -7.64
N GLN A 55 3.73 -13.87 -7.35
CA GLN A 55 2.55 -14.73 -7.46
C GLN A 55 1.43 -14.35 -6.48
N GLU A 56 1.79 -14.00 -5.24
CA GLU A 56 0.84 -13.49 -4.24
C GLU A 56 0.15 -12.19 -4.72
N GLY A 57 0.89 -11.30 -5.38
CA GLY A 57 0.30 -10.08 -5.92
C GLY A 57 -0.64 -10.33 -7.10
N VAL A 58 -0.44 -11.42 -7.86
CA VAL A 58 -1.40 -11.85 -8.90
C VAL A 58 -2.69 -12.36 -8.26
N GLU A 59 -2.62 -13.11 -7.16
CA GLU A 59 -3.81 -13.55 -6.41
C GLU A 59 -4.59 -12.35 -5.87
N VAL A 60 -3.89 -11.35 -5.33
CA VAL A 60 -4.49 -10.09 -4.88
C VAL A 60 -5.13 -9.34 -6.05
N TYR A 61 -4.48 -9.25 -7.20
CA TYR A 61 -5.05 -8.62 -8.39
C TYR A 61 -6.34 -9.32 -8.87
N ASN A 62 -6.38 -10.65 -8.84
CA ASN A 62 -7.58 -11.42 -9.19
C ASN A 62 -8.75 -11.19 -8.23
N SER A 63 -8.49 -10.69 -7.01
CA SER A 63 -9.53 -10.29 -6.06
C SER A 63 -10.09 -8.88 -6.33
N PHE A 64 -9.42 -8.09 -7.17
CA PHE A 64 -9.84 -6.74 -7.48
C PHE A 64 -10.98 -6.74 -8.50
N VAL A 65 -12.01 -5.96 -8.19
CA VAL A 65 -13.10 -5.66 -9.12
C VAL A 65 -12.81 -4.32 -9.78
N PHE A 66 -12.71 -4.35 -11.12
CA PHE A 66 -12.52 -3.18 -11.97
C PHE A 66 -13.80 -2.86 -12.75
N GLU A 67 -14.06 -1.59 -13.01
CA GLU A 67 -15.12 -1.22 -13.95
C GLU A 67 -14.69 -1.60 -15.38
N ALA A 68 -15.60 -2.24 -16.12
CA ALA A 68 -15.32 -2.75 -17.46
C ALA A 68 -14.75 -1.65 -18.38
N GLY A 69 -13.49 -1.83 -18.81
CA GLY A 69 -12.83 -0.96 -19.77
C GLY A 69 -12.04 0.22 -19.19
N LYS A 70 -11.90 0.34 -17.87
CA LYS A 70 -11.10 1.41 -17.21
C LYS A 70 -9.89 0.88 -16.42
N GLU A 71 -9.40 -0.31 -16.74
CA GLU A 71 -8.19 -0.85 -16.11
C GLU A 71 -6.96 -0.05 -16.52
N THR A 72 -6.65 0.97 -15.72
CA THR A 72 -5.45 1.79 -15.89
C THR A 72 -4.36 1.33 -14.94
N LEU A 73 -3.09 1.53 -15.30
CA LEU A 73 -1.97 1.22 -14.38
C LEU A 73 -2.15 1.96 -13.04
N GLN A 74 -2.64 3.19 -13.09
CA GLN A 74 -2.83 4.03 -11.92
C GLN A 74 -3.94 3.47 -11.01
N GLU A 75 -5.02 2.96 -11.57
CA GLU A 75 -6.11 2.35 -10.81
C GLU A 75 -5.65 1.06 -10.12
N VAL A 76 -4.86 0.23 -10.83
CA VAL A 76 -4.25 -0.98 -10.26
C VAL A 76 -3.32 -0.61 -9.09
N LEU A 77 -2.43 0.38 -9.27
CA LEU A 77 -1.56 0.87 -8.20
C LEU A 77 -2.34 1.42 -7.00
N SER A 78 -3.48 2.08 -7.25
CA SER A 78 -4.35 2.56 -6.17
C SER A 78 -4.95 1.41 -5.38
N LYS A 79 -5.52 0.41 -6.05
CA LYS A 79 -6.12 -0.78 -5.40
C LYS A 79 -5.10 -1.57 -4.58
N PHE A 80 -3.89 -1.74 -5.11
CA PHE A 80 -2.80 -2.33 -4.32
C PHE A 80 -2.40 -1.43 -3.15
N GLY A 81 -2.39 -0.12 -3.32
CA GLY A 81 -2.21 0.83 -2.21
C GLY A 81 -3.25 0.66 -1.11
N ASP A 82 -4.52 0.47 -1.47
CA ASP A 82 -5.61 0.25 -0.51
C ASP A 82 -5.52 -1.12 0.15
N TYR A 83 -5.07 -2.14 -0.58
CA TYR A 83 -4.86 -3.49 -0.04
C TYR A 83 -3.68 -3.54 0.94
N CYS A 84 -2.56 -2.91 0.57
CA CYS A 84 -1.33 -2.87 1.36
C CYS A 84 -1.38 -1.80 2.45
N ALA A 85 -2.32 -0.84 2.38
CA ALA A 85 -2.60 0.06 3.48
C ALA A 85 -2.86 -0.78 4.73
N PRO A 86 -2.37 -0.35 5.91
CA PRO A 86 -2.63 -1.10 7.11
C PRO A 86 -4.15 -1.21 7.23
N LYS A 87 -4.70 -2.43 7.20
CA LYS A 87 -6.08 -2.66 7.57
C LYS A 87 -6.20 -2.08 8.97
N LYS A 88 -6.75 -0.87 9.10
CA LYS A 88 -7.07 -0.28 10.39
C LYS A 88 -7.96 -1.28 11.07
N ASN A 89 -7.38 -2.05 11.99
CA ASN A 89 -8.15 -3.03 12.74
C ASN A 89 -8.94 -2.21 13.75
N VAL A 90 -10.14 -1.77 13.33
CA VAL A 90 -11.00 -0.90 14.12
C VAL A 90 -11.23 -1.49 15.50
N VAL A 91 -11.29 -2.82 15.64
CA VAL A 91 -11.42 -3.50 16.95
C VAL A 91 -10.17 -3.28 17.81
N PHE A 92 -8.98 -3.42 17.24
CA PHE A 92 -7.71 -3.19 17.94
C PHE A 92 -7.51 -1.72 18.32
N GLU A 93 -7.74 -0.78 17.39
CA GLU A 93 -7.63 0.65 17.66
C GLU A 93 -8.68 1.13 18.67
N ARG A 94 -9.91 0.58 18.62
CA ARG A 94 -10.96 0.85 19.60
C ARG A 94 -10.59 0.32 20.99
N PHE A 95 -10.01 -0.88 21.06
CA PHE A 95 -9.47 -1.43 22.31
C PHE A 95 -8.36 -0.54 22.87
N ASN A 96 -7.45 -0.05 22.03
CA ASN A 96 -6.37 0.83 22.46
C ASN A 96 -6.88 2.20 22.94
N PHE A 97 -7.86 2.78 22.23
CA PHE A 97 -8.53 4.02 22.64
C PHE A 97 -9.24 3.86 23.99
N PHE A 98 -9.95 2.76 24.21
CA PHE A 98 -10.61 2.48 25.48
C PHE A 98 -9.64 2.15 26.63
N ARG A 99 -8.36 1.92 26.35
CA ARG A 99 -7.30 1.76 27.35
C ARG A 99 -6.53 3.04 27.65
N CYS A 100 -6.82 4.15 26.96
CA CYS A 100 -6.27 5.46 27.30
C CYS A 100 -6.91 5.97 28.60
N PHE A 101 -6.18 5.89 29.71
CA PHE A 101 -6.56 6.44 31.00
C PHE A 101 -5.65 7.61 31.39
N GLN A 102 -6.20 8.59 32.09
CA GLN A 102 -5.42 9.73 32.59
C GLN A 102 -4.48 9.27 33.71
N LYS A 103 -3.18 9.23 33.44
CA LYS A 103 -2.14 8.81 34.40
C LYS A 103 -1.47 10.02 35.08
N GLY A 104 -2.27 10.92 35.66
CA GLY A 104 -1.76 12.10 36.38
C GLY A 104 -1.29 13.27 35.51
N GLN A 105 -1.51 13.19 34.19
CA GLN A 105 -1.22 14.29 33.25
C GLN A 105 -2.31 15.38 33.26
N ASN A 106 -1.92 16.58 32.82
CA ASN A 106 -2.81 17.70 32.48
C ASN A 106 -3.98 17.24 31.58
N ILE A 107 -5.18 17.75 31.85
CA ILE A 107 -6.40 17.51 31.06
C ILE A 107 -6.18 17.83 29.57
N GLU A 108 -5.55 18.96 29.23
CA GLU A 108 -5.28 19.35 27.85
C GLU A 108 -4.34 18.37 27.14
N SER A 109 -3.30 17.87 27.85
CA SER A 109 -2.39 16.86 27.34
C SER A 109 -3.12 15.53 27.10
N PHE A 110 -4.00 15.12 28.03
CA PHE A 110 -4.83 13.93 27.88
C PHE A 110 -5.82 14.05 26.72
N VAL A 111 -6.50 15.19 26.57
CA VAL A 111 -7.40 15.47 25.45
C VAL A 111 -6.64 15.45 24.12
N THR A 112 -5.40 15.93 24.09
CA THR A 112 -4.55 15.88 22.90
C THR A 112 -4.18 14.44 22.53
N GLU A 113 -3.85 13.61 23.51
CA GLU A 113 -3.57 12.18 23.34
C GLU A 113 -4.81 11.42 22.82
N LEU A 114 -5.99 11.66 23.39
CA LEU A 114 -7.26 11.11 22.91
C LEU A 114 -7.57 11.54 21.48
N LYS A 115 -7.37 12.82 21.14
CA LYS A 115 -7.55 13.32 19.76
C LYS A 115 -6.56 12.70 18.77
N LYS A 116 -5.36 12.33 19.22
CA LYS A 116 -4.37 11.61 18.41
C LYS A 116 -4.79 10.15 18.21
N SER A 117 -5.19 9.45 19.28
CA SER A 117 -5.68 8.07 19.22
C SER A 117 -6.95 7.94 18.36
N ARG A 118 -7.89 8.90 18.44
CA ARG A 118 -9.08 8.97 17.57
C ARG A 118 -8.76 9.01 16.08
N ARG A 119 -7.65 9.63 15.66
CA ARG A 119 -7.29 9.70 14.22
C ARG A 119 -6.91 8.35 13.63
N ASN A 120 -6.53 7.40 14.49
CA ASN A 120 -6.17 6.04 14.10
C ASN A 120 -7.38 5.10 14.07
N MET A 121 -8.49 5.50 14.69
CA MET A 121 -9.81 4.85 14.61
C MET A 121 -10.45 4.97 13.22
#